data_AF-A0A7V5Y706-F1
#
_entry.id   AF-A0A7V5Y706-F1
#
_cell.length_a   1.000
_cell.length_b   1.000
_cell.length_c   1.000
_cell.angle_alpha   90.00
_cell.angle_beta   90.00
_cell.angle_gamma   90.00
#
_symmetry.space_group_name_H-M   'P 1'
#
loop_
_entity.id
_entity.type
_entity.pdbx_description
1 polymer ?
#
loop_
_entity_poly.entity_id
_entity_poly.type
_entity_poly.pdbx_seq_one_letter_code
_entity_poly.pdbx_strand_id
1 'polypeptide(L)'
;MMDRTQAFEQPDPNRTQAMGVPSDPNRTQAMGVLIDPNRTQAVPGLGAPPARALTMKAILGRPVALANSVAREGLLVEITGAQTATARAPLNLCLVIDRSGSMEGTPLEYVKRACSYVVDLLGDQDVLSIVTFEETVEVLMP
;
A
#
# COMPACT_ATOMS: atom_id res chain seq x y z
N MET A 1 -9.37 -51.74 62.79
CA MET A 1 -8.37 -52.23 61.82
C MET A 1 -8.13 -51.07 60.87
N MET A 2 -7.05 -50.28 61.00
CA MET A 2 -5.72 -50.53 60.39
C MET A 2 -5.88 -50.97 58.92
N ASP A 3 -5.27 -50.39 57.89
CA ASP A 3 -4.03 -49.62 57.77
C ASP A 3 -4.01 -48.92 56.39
N ARG A 4 -3.03 -48.05 56.21
CA ARG A 4 -2.53 -47.36 55.01
C ARG A 4 -2.42 -48.28 53.78
N THR A 5 -2.58 -47.72 52.57
CA THR A 5 -1.52 -47.60 51.53
C THR A 5 -2.12 -47.19 50.16
N GLN A 6 -1.81 -45.95 49.76
CA GLN A 6 -1.52 -45.42 48.41
C GLN A 6 -2.33 -45.91 47.18
N ALA A 7 -3.06 -44.98 46.57
CA ALA A 7 -3.21 -44.89 45.12
C ALA A 7 -2.98 -43.44 44.67
N PHE A 8 -1.99 -43.26 43.82
CA PHE A 8 -1.59 -41.99 43.20
C PHE A 8 -2.54 -41.65 42.05
N GLU A 9 -3.20 -40.50 42.09
CA GLU A 9 -3.69 -39.80 40.90
C GLU A 9 -2.94 -38.46 40.80
N GLN A 10 -2.12 -38.33 39.76
CA GLN A 10 -1.36 -37.11 39.48
C GLN A 10 -2.31 -36.02 38.96
N PRO A 11 -2.27 -34.79 39.51
CA PRO A 11 -3.08 -33.69 38.99
C PRO A 11 -2.45 -33.10 37.72
N ASP A 12 -3.26 -32.98 36.67
CA ASP A 12 -2.89 -32.47 35.35
C ASP A 12 -2.24 -31.07 35.39
N PRO A 13 -1.18 -30.84 34.60
CA PRO A 13 -0.39 -29.60 34.63
C PRO A 13 -1.05 -28.37 33.97
N ASN A 14 -2.27 -28.48 33.43
CA ASN A 14 -2.94 -27.39 32.69
C ASN A 14 -4.33 -27.00 33.23
N ARG A 15 -4.65 -27.31 34.49
CA ARG A 15 -5.92 -26.88 35.10
C ARG A 15 -5.78 -25.46 35.66
N THR A 16 -6.10 -24.47 34.83
CA THR A 16 -6.19 -23.05 35.23
C THR A 16 -7.23 -22.87 36.34
N GLN A 17 -6.79 -22.75 37.59
CA GLN A 17 -7.61 -22.24 38.68
C GLN A 17 -7.36 -20.73 38.80
N ALA A 18 -8.39 -19.95 38.48
CA ALA A 18 -8.40 -18.51 38.71
C ALA A 18 -8.49 -18.26 40.22
N MET A 19 -7.37 -17.89 40.83
CA MET A 19 -7.30 -17.47 42.23
C MET A 19 -6.97 -15.97 42.27
N GLY A 20 -7.87 -15.20 42.90
CA GLY A 20 -7.88 -13.74 42.88
C GLY A 20 -6.63 -13.09 43.46
N VAL A 21 -6.31 -11.92 42.89
CA VAL A 21 -5.22 -11.04 43.35
C VAL A 21 -5.77 -10.16 44.48
N PRO A 22 -5.16 -10.09 45.67
CA PRO A 22 -5.32 -8.94 46.55
C PRO A 22 -4.47 -7.80 45.96
N SER A 23 -5.12 -6.72 45.54
CA SER A 23 -4.49 -5.51 45.04
C SER A 23 -3.86 -4.72 46.20
N ASP A 24 -2.55 -4.86 46.40
CA ASP A 24 -1.79 -3.95 47.27
C ASP A 24 -1.40 -2.68 46.48
N PRO A 25 -1.88 -1.48 46.88
CA PRO A 25 -1.67 -0.25 46.13
C PRO A 25 -0.29 0.42 46.32
N ASN A 26 0.63 -0.17 47.08
CA ASN A 26 1.94 0.44 47.42
C ASN A 26 3.18 -0.32 46.92
N ARG A 27 3.03 -1.26 45.98
CA ARG A 27 4.20 -1.96 45.40
C ARG A 27 4.68 -1.21 44.16
N THR A 28 5.49 -0.17 44.37
CA THR A 28 6.24 0.51 43.31
C THR A 28 7.22 -0.49 42.67
N GLN A 29 6.80 -1.16 41.60
CA GLN A 29 7.72 -1.88 40.72
C GLN A 29 8.40 -0.85 39.83
N ALA A 30 9.59 -0.42 40.23
CA ALA A 30 10.52 0.25 39.33
C ALA A 30 10.88 -0.75 38.21
N MET A 31 10.28 -0.55 37.03
CA MET A 31 10.74 -1.15 35.77
C MET A 31 12.12 -0.57 35.44
N GLY A 32 13.15 -1.11 36.08
CA GLY A 32 14.52 -0.96 35.64
C GLY A 32 14.66 -1.76 34.34
N VAL A 33 14.66 -1.07 33.20
CA VAL A 33 15.20 -1.63 31.97
C VAL A 33 16.67 -1.87 32.24
N LEU A 34 17.02 -3.10 32.61
CA LEU A 34 18.40 -3.57 32.63
C LEU A 34 18.88 -3.58 31.16
N ILE A 35 19.43 -2.45 30.72
CA ILE A 35 20.13 -2.34 29.45
C ILE A 35 21.44 -3.12 29.62
N ASP A 36 21.47 -4.33 29.08
CA ASP A 36 22.71 -5.09 28.94
C ASP A 36 23.61 -4.35 27.94
N PRO A 37 24.79 -3.83 28.36
CA PRO A 37 25.66 -3.02 27.50
C PRO A 37 26.31 -3.82 26.35
N ASN A 38 26.18 -5.15 26.35
CA ASN A 38 26.65 -6.03 25.27
C ASN A 38 25.53 -6.60 24.40
N ARG A 39 24.25 -6.26 24.65
CA ARG A 39 23.17 -6.53 23.70
C ARG A 39 22.97 -5.34 22.79
N THR A 40 23.57 -5.39 21.60
CA THR A 40 23.18 -4.55 20.47
C THR A 40 21.74 -4.87 20.11
N GLN A 41 20.78 -4.16 20.70
CA GLN A 41 19.42 -4.14 20.21
C GLN A 41 19.45 -3.38 18.89
N ALA A 42 19.24 -4.10 17.79
CA ALA A 42 19.04 -3.47 16.49
C ALA A 42 17.78 -2.60 16.60
N VAL A 43 17.96 -1.29 16.62
CA VAL A 43 16.86 -0.33 16.52
C VAL A 43 16.25 -0.52 15.13
N PRO A 44 14.98 -0.95 15.00
CA PRO A 44 14.34 -1.09 13.70
C PRO A 44 14.30 0.28 13.02
N GLY A 45 14.94 0.42 11.85
CA GLY A 45 14.86 1.63 11.02
C GLY A 45 16.18 2.37 10.77
N LEU A 46 17.28 2.02 11.46
CA LEU A 46 18.60 2.61 11.19
C LEU A 46 19.41 1.72 10.23
N GLY A 47 19.18 1.87 8.92
CA GLY A 47 20.07 1.29 7.90
C GLY A 47 19.42 0.48 6.79
N ALA A 48 18.09 0.47 6.66
CA ALA A 48 17.47 -0.08 5.45
C ALA A 48 17.86 0.79 4.24
N PRO A 49 18.40 0.20 3.14
CA PRO A 49 18.68 0.96 1.94
C PRO A 49 17.39 1.61 1.43
N PRO A 50 17.44 2.85 0.89
CA PRO A 50 16.25 3.53 0.41
C PRO A 50 15.55 2.64 -0.63
N ALA A 51 14.25 2.42 -0.43
CA ALA A 51 13.45 1.62 -1.34
C ALA A 51 13.56 2.21 -2.77
N ARG A 52 13.88 1.37 -3.75
CA ARG A 52 13.96 1.80 -5.15
C ARG A 52 12.57 2.15 -5.65
N ALA A 53 12.35 3.42 -5.99
CA ALA A 53 11.07 3.90 -6.49
C ALA A 53 10.69 3.29 -7.85
N LEU A 54 11.68 3.06 -8.70
CA LEU A 54 11.53 2.44 -10.01
C LEU A 54 12.60 1.36 -10.20
N THR A 55 12.19 0.24 -10.78
CA THR A 55 13.08 -0.80 -11.30
C THR A 55 12.81 -0.94 -12.78
N MET A 56 13.87 -0.95 -13.60
CA MET A 56 13.76 -1.16 -15.03
C MET A 56 14.49 -2.44 -15.43
N LYS A 57 13.87 -3.22 -16.32
CA LYS A 57 14.47 -4.42 -16.91
C LYS A 57 14.39 -4.32 -18.42
N ALA A 58 15.53 -4.50 -19.08
CA ALA A 58 15.65 -4.58 -20.52
C ALA A 58 15.67 -6.06 -20.94
N ILE A 59 14.74 -6.46 -21.80
CA ILE A 59 14.63 -7.82 -22.32
C ILE A 59 14.79 -7.74 -23.84
N LEU A 60 15.83 -8.39 -24.34
CA LEU A 60 16.07 -8.51 -25.78
C LEU A 60 15.28 -9.69 -26.32
N GLY A 61 14.72 -9.55 -27.52
CA GLY A 61 14.04 -10.64 -28.22
C GLY A 61 14.97 -11.80 -28.55
N ARG A 62 16.25 -11.52 -28.77
CA ARG A 62 17.32 -12.51 -28.98
C ARG A 62 18.50 -12.22 -28.05
N PRO A 63 19.02 -13.22 -27.34
CA PRO A 63 20.18 -13.04 -26.47
C PRO A 63 21.50 -12.91 -27.25
N VAL A 64 21.49 -13.23 -28.55
CA VAL A 64 22.68 -13.28 -29.39
C VAL A 64 22.38 -12.73 -30.79
N ALA A 65 23.38 -12.11 -31.40
CA ALA A 65 23.36 -11.66 -32.79
C ALA A 65 24.61 -12.17 -33.51
N LEU A 66 24.50 -12.36 -34.83
CA LEU A 66 25.64 -12.76 -35.65
C LEU A 66 26.67 -11.64 -35.71
N ALA A 67 27.93 -11.98 -35.43
CA ALA A 67 29.05 -11.05 -35.52
C ALA A 67 29.17 -10.50 -36.95
N ASN A 68 29.50 -9.21 -37.06
CA ASN A 68 29.73 -8.51 -38.33
C ASN A 68 28.53 -8.44 -39.27
N SER A 69 27.31 -8.59 -38.73
CA SER A 69 26.07 -8.43 -39.47
C SER A 69 25.15 -7.42 -38.79
N VAL A 70 24.29 -6.76 -39.57
CA VAL A 70 23.26 -5.87 -39.01
C VAL A 70 22.03 -6.70 -38.68
N ALA A 71 21.73 -6.85 -37.40
CA ALA A 71 20.51 -7.49 -36.91
C ALA A 71 19.52 -6.43 -36.43
N ARG A 72 18.25 -6.56 -36.85
CA ARG A 72 17.15 -5.81 -36.23
C ARG A 72 16.71 -6.56 -34.98
N GLU A 73 16.71 -5.88 -33.85
CA GLU A 73 16.41 -6.47 -32.56
C GLU A 73 15.28 -5.72 -31.86
N GLY A 74 14.41 -6.49 -31.19
CA GLY A 74 13.35 -5.94 -30.35
C GLY A 74 13.85 -5.80 -28.92
N LEU A 75 13.63 -4.63 -28.32
CA LEU A 75 13.90 -4.38 -26.91
C LEU A 75 12.57 -4.12 -26.20
N LEU A 76 12.24 -4.98 -25.24
CA LEU A 76 11.19 -4.73 -24.27
C LEU A 76 11.80 -4.09 -23.03
N VAL A 77 11.24 -2.97 -22.59
CA VAL A 77 11.62 -2.33 -21.33
C VAL A 77 10.45 -2.44 -20.36
N GLU A 78 10.64 -3.24 -19.32
CA GLU A 78 9.68 -3.36 -18.21
C GLU A 78 10.05 -2.33 -17.15
N ILE A 79 9.09 -1.49 -16.74
CA ILE A 79 9.26 -0.50 -15.67
C ILE A 79 8.30 -0.87 -14.55
N THR A 80 8.82 -1.15 -13.36
CA THR A 80 8.04 -1.46 -12.16
C THR A 80 8.23 -0.36 -11.14
N GLY A 81 7.13 0.25 -10.71
CA GLY A 81 7.13 1.24 -9.62
C GLY A 81 6.85 0.61 -8.26
N ALA A 82 7.52 1.14 -7.24
CA ALA A 82 7.21 0.87 -5.83
C ALA A 82 6.74 2.17 -5.16
N GLN A 83 5.73 2.08 -4.30
CA GLN A 83 5.28 3.22 -3.52
C GLN A 83 6.37 3.60 -2.51
N THR A 84 7.05 4.71 -2.78
CA THR A 84 8.14 5.24 -1.96
C THR A 84 7.82 6.62 -1.39
N ALA A 85 6.90 7.34 -2.02
CA ALA A 85 6.40 8.60 -1.50
C ALA A 85 5.35 8.37 -0.41
N THR A 86 5.41 9.16 0.66
CA THR A 86 4.43 9.15 1.75
C THR A 86 3.13 9.85 1.37
N ALA A 87 3.17 10.73 0.36
CA ALA A 87 2.03 11.45 -0.17
C ALA A 87 1.99 11.35 -1.70
N ARG A 88 0.78 11.34 -2.26
CA ARG A 88 0.55 11.36 -3.70
C ARG A 88 0.87 12.76 -4.24
N ALA A 89 1.51 12.82 -5.42
CA ALA A 89 1.71 14.09 -6.11
C ALA A 89 0.36 14.64 -6.61
N PRO A 90 0.16 15.98 -6.61
CA PRO A 90 -1.00 16.60 -7.25
C PRO A 90 -1.13 16.20 -8.72
N LEU A 91 -2.34 15.89 -9.17
CA LEU A 91 -2.66 15.65 -10.57
C LEU A 91 -3.26 16.90 -11.21
N ASN A 92 -2.98 17.09 -12.49
CA ASN A 92 -3.70 18.01 -13.36
C ASN A 92 -4.44 17.16 -14.41
N LEU A 93 -5.76 17.07 -14.28
CA LEU A 93 -6.62 16.24 -15.11
C LEU A 93 -7.53 17.12 -15.96
N CYS A 94 -7.61 16.84 -17.27
CA CYS A 94 -8.53 17.51 -18.17
C CYS A 94 -9.53 16.50 -18.75
N LEU A 95 -10.83 16.75 -18.54
CA LEU A 95 -11.92 15.97 -19.09
C LEU A 95 -12.44 16.65 -20.36
N VAL A 96 -12.30 15.98 -21.50
CA VAL A 96 -12.81 16.45 -22.79
C VAL A 96 -14.08 15.68 -23.13
N ILE A 97 -15.23 16.38 -23.16
CA ILE A 97 -16.56 15.81 -23.28
C ILE A 97 -17.18 16.20 -24.62
N ASP A 98 -17.64 15.19 -25.36
CA ASP A 98 -18.38 15.36 -26.62
C ASP A 98 -19.84 15.76 -26.33
N ARG A 99 -20.32 16.83 -26.96
CA ARG A 99 -21.71 17.32 -26.92
C ARG A 99 -22.43 17.19 -28.27
N SER A 100 -21.89 16.41 -29.21
CA SER A 100 -22.54 16.14 -30.50
C SER A 100 -23.93 15.51 -30.32
N GLY A 101 -24.78 15.63 -31.35
CA GLY A 101 -26.17 15.14 -31.30
C GLY A 101 -26.31 13.64 -30.95
N SER A 102 -25.30 12.81 -31.23
CA SER A 102 -25.30 11.38 -30.84
C SER A 102 -25.11 11.15 -29.34
N MET A 103 -24.59 12.14 -28.61
CA MET A 103 -24.42 12.07 -27.17
C MET A 103 -25.70 12.46 -26.41
N GLU A 104 -26.72 12.99 -27.09
CA GLU A 104 -27.96 13.43 -26.47
C GLU A 104 -28.70 12.31 -25.73
N GLY A 105 -29.34 12.69 -24.62
CA GLY A 105 -30.09 11.79 -23.76
C GLY A 105 -29.18 10.92 -22.90
N THR A 106 -29.35 9.62 -23.02
CA THR A 106 -28.74 8.63 -22.10
C THR A 106 -27.20 8.66 -22.05
N PRO A 107 -26.46 8.79 -23.17
CA PRO A 107 -24.99 8.82 -23.13
C PRO A 107 -24.46 10.00 -22.31
N LEU A 108 -25.00 11.21 -22.51
CA LEU A 108 -24.58 12.40 -21.76
C LEU A 108 -24.88 12.27 -20.26
N GLU A 109 -26.01 11.67 -19.88
CA GLU A 109 -26.31 11.41 -18.47
C GLU A 109 -25.31 10.45 -17.81
N TYR A 110 -24.84 9.43 -18.55
CA TYR A 110 -23.77 8.56 -18.07
C TYR A 110 -22.44 9.30 -17.96
N VAL A 111 -22.11 10.17 -18.92
CA VAL A 111 -20.89 10.99 -18.85
C VAL A 111 -20.90 11.89 -17.62
N LYS A 112 -22.02 12.56 -17.32
CA LYS A 112 -22.15 13.38 -16.12
C LYS A 112 -21.90 12.57 -14.85
N ARG A 113 -22.49 11.38 -14.74
CA ARG A 113 -22.27 10.47 -13.59
C ARG A 113 -20.81 10.04 -13.47
N ALA A 114 -20.17 9.71 -14.58
CA ALA A 114 -18.75 9.36 -14.62
C ALA A 114 -17.87 10.55 -14.22
N CYS A 115 -18.21 11.76 -14.67
CA CYS A 115 -17.48 12.98 -14.29
C CYS A 115 -17.62 13.24 -12.79
N SER A 116 -18.82 13.12 -12.22
CA SER A 116 -19.01 13.23 -10.77
C SER A 116 -18.18 12.20 -10.01
N TYR A 117 -18.14 10.96 -10.48
CA TYR A 117 -17.32 9.92 -9.87
C TYR A 117 -15.81 10.24 -9.93
N VAL A 118 -15.33 10.82 -11.04
CA VAL A 118 -13.93 11.27 -11.15
C VAL A 118 -13.66 12.40 -10.14
N VAL A 119 -14.56 13.38 -10.02
CA VAL A 119 -14.44 14.47 -9.05
C VAL A 119 -14.34 13.94 -7.63
N ASP A 120 -15.15 12.93 -7.27
CA ASP A 120 -15.12 12.30 -5.95
C ASP A 120 -13.80 11.57 -5.62
N LEU A 121 -13.02 11.20 -6.65
CA LEU A 121 -11.71 10.55 -6.51
C LEU A 121 -10.54 11.54 -6.45
N LEU A 122 -10.76 12.81 -6.80
CA LEU A 122 -9.70 13.83 -6.77
C LEU A 122 -9.41 14.26 -5.34
N GLY A 123 -8.13 14.51 -5.06
CA GLY A 123 -7.70 15.10 -3.79
C GLY A 123 -7.78 16.63 -3.80
N ASP A 124 -7.73 17.25 -2.62
CA ASP A 124 -7.83 18.71 -2.44
C ASP A 124 -6.76 19.52 -3.17
N GLN A 125 -5.66 18.89 -3.57
CA GLN A 125 -4.55 19.53 -4.28
C GLN A 125 -4.59 19.28 -5.80
N ASP A 126 -5.54 18.47 -6.28
CA ASP A 126 -5.66 18.16 -7.70
C ASP A 126 -6.38 19.30 -8.44
N VAL A 127 -6.00 19.50 -9.70
CA VAL A 127 -6.63 20.47 -10.60
C VAL A 127 -7.44 19.70 -11.63
N LEU A 128 -8.69 20.12 -11.82
CA LEU A 128 -9.60 19.54 -12.81
C LEU A 128 -10.02 20.62 -13.81
N SER A 129 -9.78 20.36 -15.08
CA SER A 129 -10.33 21.16 -16.18
C SER A 129 -11.41 20.35 -16.91
N ILE A 130 -12.49 21.00 -17.32
CA ILE A 130 -13.56 20.38 -18.12
C ILE A 130 -13.71 21.18 -19.41
N VAL A 131 -13.55 20.51 -20.54
CA VAL A 131 -13.70 21.06 -21.88
C VAL A 131 -14.81 20.31 -22.58
N THR A 132 -15.78 21.04 -23.14
CA THR A 132 -16.79 20.44 -24.00
C THR A 132 -16.54 20.81 -25.45
N PHE A 133 -16.87 19.91 -26.37
CA PHE A 133 -16.77 20.18 -27.79
C PHE A 133 -18.03 19.74 -28.54
N GLU A 134 -18.41 20.56 -29.51
CA GLU A 134 -19.40 20.26 -30.55
C GLU A 134 -18.86 20.80 -31.89
N GLU A 135 -19.51 21.77 -32.52
CA GLU A 135 -18.94 22.55 -33.63
C GLU A 135 -17.88 23.57 -33.17
N THR A 136 -17.97 23.98 -31.90
CA THR A 136 -16.99 24.86 -31.24
C THR A 136 -16.50 24.23 -29.93
N VAL A 137 -15.28 24.61 -29.51
CA VAL A 137 -14.68 24.13 -28.25
C VAL A 137 -14.95 25.15 -27.15
N GLU A 138 -15.49 24.69 -26.04
CA GLU A 138 -15.85 25.51 -24.89
C GLU A 138 -15.20 24.95 -23.61
N VAL A 139 -14.43 25.78 -22.90
CA VAL A 139 -13.87 25.43 -21.58
C VAL A 139 -14.92 25.77 -20.52
N LEU A 140 -15.50 24.75 -19.89
CA LEU A 140 -16.48 24.93 -18.82
C LEU A 140 -15.81 25.23 -17.48
N MET A 141 -14.63 24.66 -17.22
CA MET A 141 -13.88 24.85 -15.99
C MET A 141 -12.37 24.75 -16.28
N PRO A 142 -11.56 25.76 -15.91
CA PRO A 142 -10.11 25.70 -16.01
C PRO A 142 -9.45 24.97 -14.84
#